data_AF-A0A8J5V7V9-F1
#
_entry.id   AF-A0A8J5V7V9-F1
#
_cell.length_a   1.000
_cell.length_b   1.000
_cell.length_c   1.000
_cell.angle_alpha   90.00
_cell.angle_beta   90.00
_cell.angle_gamma   90.00
#
_symmetry.space_group_name_H-M   'P 1'
#
loop_
_entity.id
_entity.type
_entity.pdbx_description
1 polymer ?
#
loop_
_entity_poly.entity_id
_entity_poly.type
_entity_poly.pdbx_seq_one_letter_code
_entity_poly.pdbx_strand_id
1 'polypeptide(L)'
;MDSSTSNEDGNKIEAENMIVLVKCDKENPELSDIYINKNNVNKDKPYVTHIGDFIQFSVSHKFKFYVKEFIENGPAKKKQRIDESVFNEEIKRQKAFAEEQELKRKELEEQLVNRQKEQEDLKARLDEIMKTKQEAEGKSEEQNELIKQLEDKIKAGNEVETQLQQNYTQLLSTVEAQKQQFEQLLNAERAKWQQTLDMTKQEKEAMEKKMLGDMAAWRLRQNAEWTTVVDELVKKEKDIQQKLVYCISMWMKKKRECPICRAEITTISRSLALDNFIEQTVNELSTHHKERRRELVNQHKAACRAMGIGVIKHKKRVVHKR
;
A
#
# COMPACT_ATOMS: atom_id res chain seq x y z
N MET A 1 43.44 84.20 -69.53
CA MET A 1 43.78 85.25 -68.57
C MET A 1 44.48 84.60 -67.39
N ASP A 2 45.79 84.70 -67.19
CA ASP A 2 46.86 85.18 -68.08
C ASP A 2 48.14 84.39 -67.73
N SER A 3 48.89 83.87 -68.71
CA SER A 3 49.98 84.58 -69.38
C SER A 3 51.07 84.98 -68.36
N SER A 4 52.00 84.09 -68.01
CA SER A 4 53.20 83.66 -68.78
C SER A 4 54.41 84.59 -68.59
N THR A 5 55.62 83.99 -68.55
CA THR A 5 56.92 84.60 -68.94
C THR A 5 57.41 85.81 -68.09
N SER A 6 58.69 86.19 -67.99
CA SER A 6 60.03 85.66 -68.30
C SER A 6 61.07 86.68 -67.72
N ASN A 7 62.40 86.70 -67.93
CA ASN A 7 63.41 85.86 -68.59
C ASN A 7 64.81 86.29 -68.05
N GLU A 8 65.85 85.43 -68.18
CA GLU A 8 67.26 85.84 -68.43
C GLU A 8 67.96 86.81 -67.42
N ASP A 9 69.23 87.18 -67.55
CA ASP A 9 70.49 86.43 -67.71
C ASP A 9 71.59 87.36 -67.12
N GLY A 10 72.72 86.84 -66.63
CA GLY A 10 73.73 87.74 -66.04
C GLY A 10 74.95 87.09 -65.39
N ASN A 11 75.74 86.34 -66.15
CA ASN A 11 76.93 85.67 -65.64
C ASN A 11 78.10 86.66 -65.38
N LYS A 12 78.62 86.71 -64.15
CA LYS A 12 79.93 87.33 -63.85
C LYS A 12 80.65 86.52 -62.76
N ILE A 13 81.76 85.88 -63.13
CA ILE A 13 82.56 85.04 -62.24
C ILE A 13 83.70 85.89 -61.67
N GLU A 14 83.68 86.11 -60.36
CA GLU A 14 84.83 86.60 -59.59
C GLU A 14 85.40 85.42 -58.78
N ALA A 15 86.70 85.19 -58.91
CA ALA A 15 87.37 84.02 -58.35
C ALA A 15 87.92 84.35 -56.96
N GLU A 16 87.12 84.12 -55.92
CA GLU A 16 87.55 84.37 -54.54
C GLU A 16 87.33 83.16 -53.63
N ASN A 17 88.43 82.76 -52.98
CA ASN A 17 88.50 82.02 -51.71
C ASN A 17 87.66 80.73 -51.60
N MET A 18 88.31 79.57 -51.76
CA MET A 18 87.72 78.26 -51.44
C MET A 18 87.55 78.11 -49.91
N ILE A 19 86.42 78.57 -49.37
CA ILE A 19 86.05 78.40 -47.97
C ILE A 19 85.60 76.94 -47.76
N VAL A 20 86.45 76.12 -47.16
CA VAL A 20 86.11 74.75 -46.78
C VAL A 20 85.27 74.77 -45.48
N LEU A 21 83.95 74.77 -45.63
CA LEU A 21 83.01 74.61 -44.51
C LEU A 21 82.99 73.15 -44.04
N VAL A 22 83.84 72.81 -43.06
CA VAL A 22 83.82 71.49 -42.42
C VAL A 22 82.70 71.44 -41.38
N LYS A 23 81.53 70.95 -41.79
CA LYS A 23 80.43 70.63 -40.87
C LYS A 23 80.67 69.25 -40.26
N CYS A 24 80.95 69.19 -38.96
CA CYS A 24 81.07 67.93 -38.24
C CYS A 24 79.70 67.55 -37.65
N ASP A 25 79.05 66.54 -38.24
CA ASP A 25 77.80 66.00 -37.70
C ASP A 25 78.07 65.26 -36.38
N LYS A 26 77.14 65.41 -35.42
CA LYS A 26 77.36 65.09 -33.99
C LYS A 26 77.36 63.59 -33.62
N GLU A 27 77.42 62.70 -34.61
CA GLU A 27 77.15 61.27 -34.41
C GLU A 27 78.39 60.39 -34.28
N ASN A 28 79.60 60.97 -34.26
CA ASN A 28 80.83 60.23 -33.97
C ASN A 28 81.71 60.93 -32.90
N PRO A 29 81.79 60.41 -31.67
CA PRO A 29 82.46 61.08 -30.56
C PRO A 29 83.99 61.13 -30.67
N GLU A 30 84.62 60.37 -31.58
CA GLU A 30 86.08 60.40 -31.78
C GLU A 30 86.56 61.62 -32.60
N LEU A 31 85.64 62.36 -33.26
CA LEU A 31 85.95 63.52 -34.10
C LEU A 31 85.59 64.84 -33.42
N SER A 32 85.94 64.98 -32.13
CA SER A 32 85.55 66.12 -31.30
C SER A 32 86.18 67.46 -31.72
N ASP A 33 87.39 67.46 -32.28
CA ASP A 33 88.22 68.66 -32.43
C ASP A 33 88.97 68.72 -33.77
N ILE A 34 89.05 69.93 -34.34
CA ILE A 34 89.76 70.22 -35.59
C ILE A 34 91.02 71.03 -35.25
N TYR A 35 92.17 70.56 -35.72
CA TYR A 35 93.46 71.22 -35.55
C TYR A 35 94.04 71.59 -36.92
N ILE A 36 94.46 72.85 -37.08
CA ILE A 36 95.25 73.30 -38.25
C ILE A 36 96.64 73.68 -37.75
N ASN A 37 97.68 73.06 -38.31
CA ASN A 37 99.08 73.25 -37.91
C ASN A 37 99.33 73.17 -36.38
N LYS A 38 98.65 72.23 -35.70
CA LYS A 38 98.62 72.00 -34.24
C LYS A 38 97.82 73.01 -33.39
N ASN A 39 97.25 74.06 -33.98
CA ASN A 39 96.35 74.97 -33.26
C ASN A 39 94.91 74.44 -33.35
N ASN A 40 94.18 74.38 -32.23
CA ASN A 40 92.75 74.03 -32.22
C ASN A 40 91.94 75.19 -32.84
N VAL A 41 91.03 74.87 -33.75
CA VAL A 41 90.22 75.84 -34.49
C VAL A 41 88.78 75.80 -34.01
N ASN A 42 88.25 76.97 -33.64
CA ASN A 42 86.87 77.11 -33.19
C ASN A 42 85.89 76.80 -34.34
N LYS A 43 84.95 75.89 -34.11
CA LYS A 43 83.97 75.38 -35.09
C LYS A 43 83.06 76.45 -35.68
N ASP A 44 82.85 77.57 -34.97
CA ASP A 44 81.90 78.61 -35.35
C ASP A 44 82.57 79.80 -36.10
N LYS A 45 83.85 79.69 -36.49
CA LYS A 45 84.54 80.71 -37.29
C LYS A 45 85.27 80.08 -38.49
N PRO A 46 85.10 80.63 -39.72
CA PRO A 46 85.86 80.16 -40.87
C PRO A 46 87.36 80.45 -40.68
N TYR A 47 88.20 79.49 -41.05
CA TYR A 47 89.65 79.59 -41.00
C TYR A 47 90.22 79.50 -42.42
N VAL A 48 91.13 80.41 -42.77
CA VAL A 48 91.75 80.46 -44.11
C VAL A 48 92.96 79.53 -44.13
N THR A 49 92.86 78.43 -44.88
CA THR A 49 93.95 77.47 -45.09
C THR A 49 94.77 77.83 -46.33
N HIS A 50 96.09 77.65 -46.24
CA HIS A 50 97.04 77.85 -47.34
C HIS A 50 97.55 76.50 -47.87
N ILE A 51 98.05 76.49 -49.11
CA ILE A 51 98.66 75.30 -49.71
C ILE A 51 99.89 74.91 -48.87
N GLY A 52 99.95 73.66 -48.41
CA GLY A 52 100.95 73.16 -47.47
C GLY A 52 100.49 73.02 -46.01
N ASP A 53 99.30 73.53 -45.64
CA ASP A 53 98.77 73.38 -44.28
C ASP A 53 98.40 71.92 -43.93
N PHE A 54 98.58 71.55 -42.66
CA PHE A 54 98.14 70.27 -42.12
C PHE A 54 96.82 70.41 -41.37
N ILE A 55 95.79 69.69 -41.84
CA ILE A 55 94.48 69.59 -41.19
C ILE A 55 94.43 68.24 -40.47
N GLN A 56 94.13 68.25 -39.17
CA GLN A 56 94.05 67.06 -38.34
C GLN A 56 92.72 67.02 -37.57
N PHE A 57 92.04 65.88 -37.63
CA PHE A 57 90.79 65.63 -36.90
C PHE A 57 91.09 64.70 -35.71
N SER A 58 90.84 65.16 -34.48
CA SER A 58 91.28 64.58 -33.21
C SER A 58 92.79 64.68 -32.90
N VAL A 59 93.15 64.46 -31.63
CA VAL A 59 94.55 64.32 -31.18
C VAL A 59 95.27 63.09 -31.76
N SER A 60 94.56 62.15 -32.39
CA SER A 60 95.13 60.97 -33.04
C SER A 60 95.80 61.32 -34.37
N HIS A 61 97.05 60.87 -34.57
CA HIS A 61 97.77 61.07 -35.83
C HIS A 61 97.20 60.26 -37.03
N LYS A 62 96.16 59.44 -36.83
CA LYS A 62 95.53 58.64 -37.89
C LYS A 62 94.82 59.49 -38.95
N PHE A 63 94.34 60.68 -38.61
CA PHE A 63 93.51 61.53 -39.49
C PHE A 63 94.18 62.88 -39.77
N LYS A 64 95.42 62.83 -40.25
CA LYS A 64 96.22 64.00 -40.62
C LYS A 64 96.36 64.10 -42.14
N PHE A 65 95.78 65.16 -42.71
CA PHE A 65 95.77 65.47 -44.13
C PHE A 65 96.65 66.71 -44.41
N TYR A 66 97.11 66.87 -45.65
CA TYR A 66 97.86 68.06 -46.09
C TYR A 66 97.27 68.61 -47.39
N VAL A 67 97.20 69.94 -47.50
CA VAL A 67 96.63 70.60 -48.68
C VAL A 67 97.67 70.67 -49.79
N LYS A 68 97.36 70.12 -50.97
CA LYS A 68 98.20 70.18 -52.18
C LYS A 68 97.36 70.62 -53.38
N GLU A 69 97.98 71.42 -54.25
CA GLU A 69 97.38 71.89 -55.50
C GLU A 69 97.11 70.74 -56.48
N PHE A 70 95.98 70.80 -57.18
CA PHE A 70 95.52 69.81 -58.15
C PHE A 70 95.32 70.49 -59.51
N ILE A 71 96.13 70.11 -60.50
CA ILE A 71 96.06 70.67 -61.86
C ILE A 71 95.54 69.59 -62.80
N GLU A 72 94.28 69.71 -63.22
CA GLU A 72 93.64 68.74 -64.11
C GLU A 72 93.56 69.27 -65.55
N ASN A 73 94.37 68.69 -66.44
CA ASN A 73 94.41 69.04 -67.87
C ASN A 73 93.79 67.92 -68.72
N GLY A 74 92.58 68.09 -69.26
CA GLY A 74 92.03 67.15 -70.26
C GLY A 74 90.53 67.31 -70.57
N PRO A 75 90.07 67.27 -71.84
CA PRO A 75 88.69 67.62 -72.21
C PRO A 75 87.70 66.44 -72.29
N ALA A 76 86.42 66.72 -72.01
CA ALA A 76 85.33 65.75 -72.02
C ALA A 76 84.78 65.40 -73.43
N LYS A 77 84.32 64.16 -73.62
CA LYS A 77 83.54 63.70 -74.79
C LYS A 77 82.17 63.14 -74.38
N LYS A 78 81.11 63.52 -75.08
CA LYS A 78 79.72 63.07 -74.85
C LYS A 78 79.50 61.62 -75.30
N LYS A 79 78.57 60.89 -74.64
CA LYS A 79 78.10 59.54 -75.03
C LYS A 79 76.71 59.57 -75.69
N GLN A 80 76.41 58.50 -76.42
CA GLN A 80 75.26 58.33 -77.33
C GLN A 80 74.08 57.64 -76.63
N ARG A 81 72.84 57.87 -77.11
CA ARG A 81 71.58 57.43 -76.49
C ARG A 81 71.11 56.07 -77.06
N ILE A 82 70.56 55.20 -76.22
CA ILE A 82 70.01 53.87 -76.58
C ILE A 82 68.49 53.99 -76.83
N ASP A 83 67.93 53.10 -77.66
CA ASP A 83 66.51 53.08 -78.03
C ASP A 83 65.57 52.69 -76.88
N GLU A 84 64.39 53.31 -76.87
CA GLU A 84 63.46 53.34 -75.74
C GLU A 84 62.39 52.21 -75.81
N SER A 85 62.30 51.48 -76.93
CA SER A 85 61.31 50.41 -77.11
C SER A 85 61.65 49.12 -76.34
N VAL A 86 62.90 48.66 -76.44
CA VAL A 86 63.39 47.42 -75.79
C VAL A 86 63.39 47.56 -74.26
N PHE A 87 63.74 48.73 -73.75
CA PHE A 87 63.73 49.03 -72.31
C PHE A 87 62.29 48.95 -71.74
N ASN A 88 61.29 49.35 -72.53
CA ASN A 88 59.88 49.27 -72.14
C ASN A 88 59.32 47.83 -72.11
N GLU A 89 59.80 46.91 -72.94
CA GLU A 89 59.39 45.49 -72.88
C GLU A 89 59.95 44.77 -71.64
N GLU A 90 61.23 44.99 -71.33
CA GLU A 90 61.86 44.37 -70.16
C GLU A 90 61.27 44.93 -68.84
N ILE A 91 60.96 46.24 -68.80
CA ILE A 91 60.19 46.83 -67.68
C ILE A 91 58.81 46.19 -67.53
N LYS A 92 58.10 45.86 -68.64
CA LYS A 92 56.81 45.16 -68.56
C LYS A 92 56.96 43.75 -67.99
N ARG A 93 58.01 43.00 -68.38
CA ARG A 93 58.28 41.66 -67.83
C ARG A 93 58.62 41.70 -66.34
N GLN A 94 59.46 42.64 -65.92
CA GLN A 94 59.82 42.81 -64.52
C GLN A 94 58.62 43.24 -63.66
N LYS A 95 57.73 44.08 -64.18
CA LYS A 95 56.45 44.40 -63.55
C LYS A 95 55.54 43.19 -63.43
N ALA A 96 55.31 42.46 -64.53
CA ALA A 96 54.45 41.26 -64.51
C ALA A 96 54.95 40.18 -63.54
N PHE A 97 56.27 39.96 -63.46
CA PHE A 97 56.87 39.03 -62.49
C PHE A 97 56.73 39.54 -61.05
N ALA A 98 56.91 40.84 -60.80
CA ALA A 98 56.68 41.43 -59.48
C ALA A 98 55.21 41.32 -59.05
N GLU A 99 54.27 41.60 -59.96
CA GLU A 99 52.82 41.45 -59.77
C GLU A 99 52.44 39.98 -59.48
N GLU A 100 53.05 39.01 -60.15
CA GLU A 100 52.84 37.57 -59.89
C GLU A 100 53.36 37.15 -58.50
N GLN A 101 54.54 37.63 -58.08
CA GLN A 101 55.06 37.38 -56.73
C GLN A 101 54.25 38.08 -55.64
N GLU A 102 53.69 39.26 -55.93
CA GLU A 102 52.77 39.97 -55.03
C GLU A 102 51.45 39.20 -54.88
N LEU A 103 50.88 38.71 -55.99
CA LEU A 103 49.68 37.87 -55.98
C LEU A 103 49.90 36.60 -55.15
N LYS A 104 51.03 35.92 -55.35
CA LYS A 104 51.38 34.68 -54.62
C LYS A 104 51.66 34.93 -53.14
N ARG A 105 52.20 36.09 -52.78
CA ARG A 105 52.30 36.54 -51.37
C ARG A 105 50.93 36.75 -50.75
N LYS A 106 50.01 37.45 -51.45
CA LYS A 106 48.64 37.68 -50.98
C LYS A 106 47.88 36.36 -50.81
N GLU A 107 48.02 35.42 -51.74
CA GLU A 107 47.41 34.09 -51.64
C GLU A 107 47.93 33.31 -50.41
N LEU A 108 49.25 33.30 -50.17
CA LEU A 108 49.84 32.66 -48.99
C LEU A 108 49.43 33.35 -47.68
N GLU A 109 49.34 34.68 -47.68
CA GLU A 109 48.89 35.48 -46.54
C GLU A 109 47.41 35.21 -46.23
N GLU A 110 46.55 35.14 -47.25
CA GLU A 110 45.15 34.73 -47.13
C GLU A 110 44.99 33.28 -46.64
N GLN A 111 45.82 32.34 -47.12
CA GLN A 111 45.84 30.97 -46.60
C GLN A 111 46.27 30.91 -45.13
N LEU A 112 47.25 31.70 -44.70
CA LEU A 112 47.67 31.78 -43.30
C LEU A 112 46.58 32.37 -42.40
N VAL A 113 45.94 33.46 -42.83
CA VAL A 113 44.81 34.08 -42.11
C VAL A 113 43.63 33.11 -42.01
N ASN A 114 43.28 32.42 -43.09
CA ASN A 114 42.22 31.41 -43.08
C ASN A 114 42.55 30.23 -42.14
N ARG A 115 43.80 29.73 -42.15
CA ARG A 115 44.26 28.68 -41.22
C ARG A 115 44.23 29.13 -39.76
N GLN A 116 44.61 30.38 -39.47
CA GLN A 116 44.52 30.94 -38.12
C GLN A 116 43.07 31.04 -37.66
N LYS A 117 42.18 31.55 -38.53
CA LYS A 117 40.74 31.63 -38.26
C LYS A 117 40.10 30.25 -38.04
N GLU A 118 40.44 29.25 -38.85
CA GLU A 118 40.02 27.85 -38.64
C GLU A 118 40.51 27.32 -37.29
N GLN A 119 41.74 27.63 -36.88
CA GLN A 119 42.30 27.22 -35.60
C GLN A 119 41.61 27.91 -34.41
N GLU A 120 41.24 29.19 -34.55
CA GLU A 120 40.46 29.94 -33.57
C GLU A 120 39.03 29.40 -33.44
N ASP A 121 38.34 29.16 -34.57
CA ASP A 121 37.00 28.57 -34.61
C ASP A 121 36.98 27.16 -33.98
N LEU A 122 37.99 26.33 -34.27
CA LEU A 122 38.11 24.99 -33.67
C LEU A 122 38.39 25.06 -32.16
N LYS A 123 39.20 26.03 -31.71
CA LYS A 123 39.48 26.24 -30.29
C LYS A 123 38.23 26.72 -29.55
N ALA A 124 37.48 27.66 -30.10
CA ALA A 124 36.22 28.13 -29.54
C ALA A 124 35.20 26.98 -29.38
N ARG A 125 35.08 26.11 -30.39
CA ARG A 125 34.24 24.89 -30.30
C ARG A 125 34.72 23.91 -29.22
N LEU A 126 36.03 23.74 -29.06
CA LEU A 126 36.57 22.88 -28.01
C LEU A 126 36.25 23.42 -26.62
N ASP A 127 36.44 24.73 -26.39
CA ASP A 127 36.12 25.40 -25.13
C ASP A 127 34.61 25.32 -24.81
N GLU A 128 33.74 25.45 -25.82
CA GLU A 128 32.28 25.27 -25.69
C GLU A 128 31.89 23.82 -25.35
N ILE A 129 32.52 22.83 -25.99
CA ILE A 129 32.32 21.40 -25.68
C ILE A 129 32.82 21.07 -24.26
N MET A 130 33.95 21.63 -23.84
CA MET A 130 34.48 21.42 -22.49
C MET A 130 33.55 22.01 -21.43
N LYS A 131 33.04 23.23 -21.64
CA LYS A 131 32.08 23.88 -20.75
C LYS A 131 30.75 23.10 -20.66
N THR A 132 30.18 22.71 -21.79
CA THR A 132 28.92 21.95 -21.82
C THR A 132 29.05 20.57 -21.19
N LYS A 133 30.21 19.91 -21.37
CA LYS A 133 30.55 18.67 -20.66
C LYS A 133 30.59 18.88 -19.14
N GLN A 134 31.31 19.89 -18.66
CA GLN A 134 31.44 20.17 -17.22
C GLN A 134 30.09 20.53 -16.58
N GLU A 135 29.24 21.27 -17.29
CA GLU A 135 27.85 21.54 -16.86
C GLU A 135 26.97 20.28 -16.86
N ALA A 136 27.19 19.33 -17.77
CA ALA A 136 26.46 18.06 -17.82
C ALA A 136 26.91 17.10 -16.70
N GLU A 137 28.20 17.05 -16.39
CA GLU A 137 28.75 16.28 -15.27
C GLU A 137 28.16 16.77 -13.94
N GLY A 138 28.18 18.08 -13.67
CA GLY A 138 27.56 18.64 -12.46
C GLY A 138 26.06 18.36 -12.32
N LYS A 139 25.29 18.48 -13.42
CA LYS A 139 23.86 18.11 -13.43
C LYS A 139 23.63 16.62 -13.16
N SER A 140 24.55 15.75 -13.61
CA SER A 140 24.48 14.32 -13.33
C SER A 140 24.80 14.00 -11.87
N GLU A 141 25.75 14.69 -11.25
CA GLU A 141 26.05 14.57 -9.82
C GLU A 141 24.88 15.01 -8.93
N GLU A 142 24.25 16.16 -9.25
CA GLU A 142 23.03 16.64 -8.57
C GLU A 142 21.88 15.63 -8.67
N GLN A 143 21.68 15.03 -9.85
CA GLN A 143 20.68 13.98 -10.04
C GLN A 143 20.97 12.71 -9.23
N ASN A 144 22.24 12.28 -9.17
CA ASN A 144 22.65 11.11 -8.38
C ASN A 144 22.43 11.32 -6.88
N GLU A 145 22.75 12.51 -6.34
CA GLU A 145 22.51 12.82 -4.93
C GLU A 145 20.99 12.88 -4.62
N LEU A 146 20.17 13.40 -5.54
CA LEU A 146 18.71 13.37 -5.42
C LEU A 146 18.15 11.93 -5.46
N ILE A 147 18.63 11.07 -6.37
CA ILE A 147 18.24 9.66 -6.46
C ILE A 147 18.52 8.96 -5.13
N LYS A 148 19.73 9.11 -4.58
CA LYS A 148 20.12 8.54 -3.29
C LYS A 148 19.23 9.01 -2.14
N GLN A 149 18.90 10.31 -2.07
CA GLN A 149 17.94 10.83 -1.08
C GLN A 149 16.53 10.26 -1.23
N LEU A 150 16.09 9.99 -2.46
CA LEU A 150 14.79 9.37 -2.73
C LEU A 150 14.81 7.88 -2.36
N GLU A 151 15.88 7.15 -2.68
CA GLU A 151 16.07 5.75 -2.27
C GLU A 151 16.05 5.59 -0.75
N ASP A 152 16.76 6.45 -0.01
CA ASP A 152 16.80 6.38 1.45
C ASP A 152 15.45 6.74 2.09
N LYS A 153 14.68 7.66 1.50
CA LYS A 153 13.28 7.91 1.88
C LYS A 153 12.36 6.73 1.59
N ILE A 154 12.54 6.06 0.46
CA ILE A 154 11.78 4.84 0.10
C ILE A 154 12.10 3.70 1.07
N LYS A 155 13.38 3.47 1.40
CA LYS A 155 13.81 2.48 2.40
C LYS A 155 13.15 2.76 3.75
N ALA A 156 13.23 3.99 4.26
CA ALA A 156 12.61 4.39 5.52
C ALA A 156 11.08 4.23 5.50
N GLY A 157 10.42 4.55 4.38
CA GLY A 157 8.99 4.32 4.18
C GLY A 157 8.61 2.84 4.24
N ASN A 158 9.34 1.98 3.54
CA ASN A 158 9.13 0.53 3.52
C ASN A 158 9.37 -0.10 4.90
N GLU A 159 10.35 0.40 5.67
CA GLU A 159 10.61 -0.02 7.05
C GLU A 159 9.40 0.25 7.95
N VAL A 160 8.84 1.46 7.86
CA VAL A 160 7.64 1.88 8.62
C VAL A 160 6.41 1.11 8.16
N GLU A 161 6.24 0.88 6.86
CA GLU A 161 5.13 0.06 6.35
C GLU A 161 5.22 -1.39 6.87
N THR A 162 6.42 -1.98 6.85
CA THR A 162 6.65 -3.34 7.35
C THR A 162 6.33 -3.44 8.85
N GLN A 163 6.77 -2.46 9.66
CA GLN A 163 6.42 -2.38 11.07
C GLN A 163 4.91 -2.21 11.30
N LEU A 164 4.23 -1.38 10.49
CA LEU A 164 2.78 -1.19 10.59
C LEU A 164 2.01 -2.46 10.22
N GLN A 165 2.43 -3.17 9.17
CA GLN A 165 1.87 -4.47 8.78
C GLN A 165 2.05 -5.51 9.90
N GLN A 166 3.26 -5.62 10.49
CA GLN A 166 3.52 -6.51 11.62
C GLN A 166 2.63 -6.20 12.83
N ASN A 167 2.54 -4.91 13.22
CA ASN A 167 1.67 -4.45 14.31
C ASN A 167 0.20 -4.76 14.04
N TYR A 168 -0.26 -4.58 12.80
CA TYR A 168 -1.64 -4.88 12.40
C TYR A 168 -1.94 -6.39 12.47
N THR A 169 -1.04 -7.24 11.96
CA THR A 169 -1.18 -8.70 12.07
C THR A 169 -1.16 -9.18 13.53
N GLN A 170 -0.29 -8.61 14.37
CA GLN A 170 -0.23 -8.93 15.80
C GLN A 170 -1.51 -8.51 16.53
N LEU A 171 -2.05 -7.33 16.22
CA LEU A 171 -3.31 -6.83 16.78
C LEU A 171 -4.49 -7.73 16.38
N LEU A 172 -4.61 -8.08 15.09
CA LEU A 172 -5.63 -9.01 14.59
C LEU A 172 -5.56 -10.37 15.29
N SER A 173 -4.35 -10.95 15.41
CA SER A 173 -4.13 -12.22 16.11
C SER A 173 -4.55 -12.15 17.58
N THR A 174 -4.25 -11.04 18.26
CA THR A 174 -4.61 -10.83 19.67
C THR A 174 -6.13 -10.69 19.84
N VAL A 175 -6.79 -9.92 18.97
CA VAL A 175 -8.26 -9.72 19.02
C VAL A 175 -9.00 -11.02 18.73
N GLU A 176 -8.57 -11.79 17.73
CA GLU A 176 -9.20 -13.08 17.40
C GLU A 176 -8.99 -14.11 18.52
N ALA A 177 -7.81 -14.15 19.16
CA ALA A 177 -7.56 -14.99 20.33
C ALA A 177 -8.46 -14.61 21.52
N GLN A 178 -8.62 -13.31 21.81
CA GLN A 178 -9.53 -12.83 22.87
C GLN A 178 -11.00 -13.19 22.56
N LYS A 179 -11.45 -12.98 21.33
CA LYS A 179 -12.79 -13.38 20.87
C LYS A 179 -13.05 -14.87 21.09
N GLN A 180 -12.10 -15.74 20.71
CA GLN A 180 -12.21 -17.19 20.92
C GLN A 180 -12.25 -17.55 22.41
N GLN A 181 -11.48 -16.89 23.27
CA GLN A 181 -11.56 -17.08 24.72
C GLN A 181 -12.93 -16.70 25.28
N PHE A 182 -13.49 -15.55 24.89
CA PHE A 182 -14.84 -15.14 25.32
C PHE A 182 -15.92 -16.10 24.82
N GLU A 183 -15.82 -16.58 23.58
CA GLU A 183 -16.77 -17.56 23.03
C GLU A 183 -16.71 -18.91 23.76
N GLN A 184 -15.51 -19.39 24.10
CA GLN A 184 -15.33 -20.59 24.93
C GLN A 184 -15.94 -20.40 26.34
N LEU A 185 -15.71 -19.27 26.99
CA LEU A 185 -16.30 -18.97 28.31
C LEU A 185 -17.82 -18.90 28.26
N LEU A 186 -18.40 -18.23 27.25
CA LEU A 186 -19.86 -18.15 27.06
C LEU A 186 -20.47 -19.53 26.81
N ASN A 187 -19.83 -20.37 26.00
CA ASN A 187 -20.32 -21.72 25.71
C ASN A 187 -20.20 -22.65 26.94
N ALA A 188 -19.11 -22.56 27.70
CA ALA A 188 -18.96 -23.29 28.96
C ALA A 188 -20.01 -22.87 29.99
N GLU A 189 -20.30 -21.57 30.10
CA GLU A 189 -21.33 -21.06 31.01
C GLU A 189 -22.74 -21.51 30.58
N ARG A 190 -23.08 -21.38 29.29
CA ARG A 190 -24.33 -21.93 28.72
C ARG A 190 -24.50 -23.43 29.02
N ALA A 191 -23.43 -24.21 28.92
CA ALA A 191 -23.47 -25.64 29.23
C ALA A 191 -23.81 -25.92 30.70
N LYS A 192 -23.25 -25.16 31.66
CA LYS A 192 -23.61 -25.27 33.08
C LYS A 192 -25.08 -24.93 33.34
N TRP A 193 -25.59 -23.85 32.73
CA TRP A 193 -27.00 -23.45 32.86
C TRP A 193 -27.93 -24.51 32.29
N GLN A 194 -27.60 -25.07 31.12
CA GLN A 194 -28.36 -26.16 30.51
C GLN A 194 -28.35 -27.41 31.41
N GLN A 195 -27.18 -27.82 31.92
CA GLN A 195 -27.06 -28.94 32.84
C GLN A 195 -27.90 -28.74 34.11
N THR A 196 -27.89 -27.52 34.69
CA THR A 196 -28.66 -27.18 35.89
C THR A 196 -30.17 -27.25 35.63
N LEU A 197 -30.61 -26.76 34.46
CA LEU A 197 -32.00 -26.85 34.01
C LEU A 197 -32.45 -28.30 33.81
N ASP A 198 -31.62 -29.12 33.16
CA ASP A 198 -31.91 -30.54 32.90
C ASP A 198 -31.95 -31.36 34.20
N MET A 199 -31.05 -31.12 35.15
CA MET A 199 -31.10 -31.73 36.49
C MET A 199 -32.40 -31.34 37.23
N THR A 200 -32.74 -30.05 37.27
CA THR A 200 -33.98 -29.56 37.91
C THR A 200 -35.23 -30.20 37.28
N LYS A 201 -35.22 -30.37 35.95
CA LYS A 201 -36.31 -31.04 35.21
C LYS A 201 -36.42 -32.53 35.58
N GLN A 202 -35.30 -33.25 35.63
CA GLN A 202 -35.28 -34.66 36.03
C GLN A 202 -35.74 -34.86 37.48
N GLU A 203 -35.33 -33.99 38.41
CA GLU A 203 -35.80 -34.00 39.80
C GLU A 203 -37.30 -33.78 39.89
N LYS A 204 -37.84 -32.82 39.13
CA LYS A 204 -39.30 -32.59 39.05
C LYS A 204 -40.03 -33.81 38.50
N GLU A 205 -39.60 -34.38 37.38
CA GLU A 205 -40.21 -35.57 36.77
C GLU A 205 -40.15 -36.79 37.73
N ALA A 206 -39.06 -36.95 38.48
CA ALA A 206 -38.92 -37.97 39.51
C ALA A 206 -39.90 -37.77 40.68
N MET A 207 -40.07 -36.52 41.15
CA MET A 207 -41.04 -36.18 42.19
C MET A 207 -42.49 -36.41 41.74
N GLU A 208 -42.85 -35.99 40.52
CA GLU A 208 -44.18 -36.22 39.94
C GLU A 208 -44.48 -37.72 39.80
N LYS A 209 -43.52 -38.51 39.29
CA LYS A 209 -43.63 -39.97 39.20
C LYS A 209 -43.80 -40.62 40.57
N LYS A 210 -43.06 -40.17 41.60
CA LYS A 210 -43.21 -40.65 42.97
C LYS A 210 -44.60 -40.33 43.52
N MET A 211 -45.07 -39.09 43.39
CA MET A 211 -46.40 -38.67 43.85
C MET A 211 -47.52 -39.49 43.20
N LEU A 212 -47.44 -39.73 41.88
CA LEU A 212 -48.39 -40.58 41.17
C LEU A 212 -48.37 -42.04 41.69
N GLY A 213 -47.19 -42.58 41.98
CA GLY A 213 -47.02 -43.88 42.61
C GLY A 213 -47.65 -43.96 44.01
N ASP A 214 -47.37 -42.97 44.86
CA ASP A 214 -47.91 -42.88 46.22
C ASP A 214 -49.45 -42.77 46.21
N MET A 215 -50.02 -41.97 45.31
CA MET A 215 -51.47 -41.87 45.10
C MET A 215 -52.09 -43.19 44.63
N ALA A 216 -51.43 -43.91 43.71
CA ALA A 216 -51.90 -45.21 43.23
C ALA A 216 -51.85 -46.27 44.36
N ALA A 217 -50.76 -46.33 45.11
CA ALA A 217 -50.59 -47.22 46.25
C ALA A 217 -51.56 -46.91 47.41
N TRP A 218 -51.92 -45.64 47.61
CA TRP A 218 -52.98 -45.25 48.55
C TRP A 218 -54.36 -45.73 48.09
N ARG A 219 -54.73 -45.50 46.81
CA ARG A 219 -56.00 -46.00 46.24
C ARG A 219 -56.14 -47.52 46.33
N LEU A 220 -55.07 -48.26 46.05
CA LEU A 220 -55.05 -49.72 46.15
C LEU A 220 -55.27 -50.20 47.59
N ARG A 221 -54.60 -49.58 48.58
CA ARG A 221 -54.80 -49.88 50.01
C ARG A 221 -56.24 -49.61 50.45
N GLN A 222 -56.77 -48.42 50.13
CA GLN A 222 -58.16 -48.07 50.42
C GLN A 222 -59.14 -49.06 49.79
N ASN A 223 -58.96 -49.43 48.52
CA ASN A 223 -59.82 -50.41 47.87
C ASN A 223 -59.75 -51.80 48.53
N ALA A 224 -58.58 -52.25 48.99
CA ALA A 224 -58.40 -53.52 49.70
C ALA A 224 -59.05 -53.51 51.09
N GLU A 225 -58.91 -52.41 51.84
CA GLU A 225 -59.61 -52.19 53.13
C GLU A 225 -61.13 -52.28 52.93
N TRP A 226 -61.69 -51.55 51.97
CA TRP A 226 -63.13 -51.59 51.66
C TRP A 226 -63.62 -52.96 51.17
N THR A 227 -62.82 -53.66 50.35
CA THR A 227 -63.16 -55.03 49.91
C THR A 227 -63.28 -55.98 51.11
N THR A 228 -62.39 -55.86 52.09
CA THR A 228 -62.42 -56.67 53.32
C THR A 228 -63.68 -56.40 54.14
N VAL A 229 -64.03 -55.12 54.37
CA VAL A 229 -65.25 -54.73 55.08
C VAL A 229 -66.52 -55.23 54.37
N VAL A 230 -66.58 -55.10 53.05
CA VAL A 230 -67.72 -55.58 52.24
C VAL A 230 -67.87 -57.09 52.33
N ASP A 231 -66.77 -57.85 52.27
CA ASP A 231 -66.80 -59.30 52.37
C ASP A 231 -67.24 -59.80 53.76
N GLU A 232 -66.86 -59.10 54.84
CA GLU A 232 -67.40 -59.38 56.17
C GLU A 232 -68.90 -59.13 56.27
N LEU A 233 -69.39 -58.02 55.73
CA LEU A 233 -70.82 -57.69 55.72
C LEU A 233 -71.61 -58.72 54.90
N VAL A 234 -71.08 -59.12 53.73
CA VAL A 234 -71.64 -60.20 52.90
C VAL A 234 -71.68 -61.53 53.65
N LYS A 235 -70.66 -61.86 54.45
CA LYS A 235 -70.64 -63.09 55.27
C LYS A 235 -71.69 -63.05 56.38
N LYS A 236 -71.86 -61.89 57.05
CA LYS A 236 -72.90 -61.68 58.07
C LYS A 236 -74.30 -61.78 57.47
N GLU A 237 -74.54 -61.17 56.30
CA GLU A 237 -75.81 -61.26 55.58
C GLU A 237 -76.13 -62.71 55.16
N LYS A 238 -75.15 -63.48 54.66
CA LYS A 238 -75.32 -64.91 54.35
C LYS A 238 -75.77 -65.73 55.56
N ASP A 239 -75.16 -65.51 56.73
CA ASP A 239 -75.52 -66.21 57.97
C ASP A 239 -76.95 -65.84 58.44
N ILE A 240 -77.32 -64.56 58.36
CA ILE A 240 -78.69 -64.09 58.65
C ILE A 240 -79.70 -64.76 57.70
N GLN A 241 -79.44 -64.76 56.39
CA GLN A 241 -80.31 -65.40 55.40
C GLN A 241 -80.47 -66.91 55.65
N GLN A 242 -79.38 -67.62 55.95
CA GLN A 242 -79.43 -69.05 56.30
C GLN A 242 -80.27 -69.31 57.54
N LYS A 243 -80.08 -68.51 58.61
CA LYS A 243 -80.86 -68.59 59.85
C LYS A 243 -82.35 -68.31 59.61
N LEU A 244 -82.68 -67.27 58.83
CA LEU A 244 -84.07 -66.94 58.49
C LEU A 244 -84.76 -68.06 57.70
N VAL A 245 -84.10 -68.60 56.66
CA VAL A 245 -84.63 -69.73 55.87
C VAL A 245 -84.84 -70.96 56.76
N TYR A 246 -83.87 -71.29 57.62
CA TYR A 246 -83.99 -72.39 58.58
C TYR A 246 -85.17 -72.18 59.53
N CYS A 247 -85.26 -71.02 60.20
CA CYS A 247 -86.33 -70.68 61.13
C CYS A 247 -87.72 -70.74 60.48
N ILE A 248 -87.89 -70.15 59.29
CA ILE A 248 -89.17 -70.20 58.55
C ILE A 248 -89.51 -71.65 58.17
N SER A 249 -88.54 -72.44 57.69
CA SER A 249 -88.78 -73.85 57.33
C SER A 249 -89.16 -74.71 58.54
N MET A 250 -88.55 -74.47 59.70
CA MET A 250 -88.85 -75.17 60.95
C MET A 250 -90.18 -74.73 61.57
N TRP A 251 -90.52 -73.44 61.47
CA TRP A 251 -91.81 -72.93 61.87
C TRP A 251 -92.92 -73.57 61.04
N MET A 252 -92.79 -73.55 59.71
CA MET A 252 -93.76 -74.14 58.78
C MET A 252 -93.97 -75.65 58.95
N LYS A 253 -92.96 -76.38 59.45
CA LYS A 253 -93.09 -77.80 59.84
C LYS A 253 -93.89 -78.00 61.15
N LYS A 254 -93.87 -77.03 62.06
CA LYS A 254 -94.55 -77.11 63.38
C LYS A 254 -95.96 -76.51 63.35
N LYS A 255 -96.15 -75.38 62.66
CA LYS A 255 -97.42 -74.66 62.52
C LYS A 255 -97.48 -73.99 61.15
N ARG A 256 -98.57 -74.17 60.42
CA ARG A 256 -98.78 -73.57 59.08
C ARG A 256 -99.37 -72.16 59.16
N GLU A 257 -98.88 -71.35 60.09
CA GLU A 257 -99.35 -69.99 60.38
C GLU A 257 -98.20 -68.99 60.18
N CYS A 258 -98.52 -67.73 59.89
CA CYS A 258 -97.51 -66.69 59.76
C CYS A 258 -96.87 -66.40 61.13
N PRO A 259 -95.52 -66.45 61.27
CA PRO A 259 -94.87 -66.17 62.54
C PRO A 259 -95.05 -64.72 63.02
N ILE A 260 -95.44 -63.79 62.12
CA ILE A 260 -95.67 -62.38 62.42
C ILE A 260 -97.15 -62.13 62.81
N CYS A 261 -98.11 -62.51 61.96
CA CYS A 261 -99.53 -62.18 62.14
C CYS A 261 -100.44 -63.36 62.52
N ARG A 262 -99.89 -64.58 62.69
CA ARG A 262 -100.59 -65.83 63.04
C ARG A 262 -101.70 -66.30 62.07
N ALA A 263 -101.93 -65.61 60.96
CA ALA A 263 -102.85 -66.07 59.91
C ALA A 263 -102.34 -67.34 59.21
N GLU A 264 -103.23 -68.25 58.81
CA GLU A 264 -102.83 -69.50 58.13
C GLU A 264 -102.12 -69.21 56.78
N ILE A 265 -100.95 -69.79 56.57
CA ILE A 265 -100.19 -69.65 55.32
C ILE A 265 -100.74 -70.65 54.30
N THR A 266 -101.68 -70.19 53.48
CA THR A 266 -102.24 -70.98 52.38
C THR A 266 -101.27 -71.14 51.20
N THR A 267 -100.51 -70.09 50.87
CA THR A 267 -99.55 -70.05 49.75
C THR A 267 -98.27 -69.29 50.13
N ILE A 268 -97.16 -69.63 49.47
CA ILE A 268 -95.90 -68.87 49.51
C ILE A 268 -95.59 -68.46 48.06
N SER A 269 -95.26 -67.19 47.83
CA SER A 269 -94.97 -66.64 46.51
C SER A 269 -93.70 -65.80 46.52
N ARG A 270 -92.97 -65.76 45.39
CA ARG A 270 -91.81 -64.91 45.21
C ARG A 270 -92.25 -63.51 44.75
N SER A 271 -91.82 -62.47 45.46
CA SER A 271 -92.17 -61.09 45.12
C SER A 271 -91.26 -60.51 44.03
N LEU A 272 -91.70 -60.63 42.77
CA LEU A 272 -90.99 -60.06 41.62
C LEU A 272 -90.77 -58.54 41.74
N ALA A 273 -91.68 -57.81 42.41
CA ALA A 273 -91.51 -56.38 42.64
C ALA A 273 -90.30 -56.07 43.54
N LEU A 274 -90.08 -56.88 44.60
CA LEU A 274 -88.91 -56.74 45.46
C LEU A 274 -87.63 -57.20 44.74
N ASP A 275 -87.68 -58.30 43.99
CA ASP A 275 -86.55 -58.75 43.18
C ASP A 275 -86.09 -57.66 42.19
N ASN A 276 -87.03 -57.09 41.42
CA ASN A 276 -86.76 -56.03 40.45
C ASN A 276 -86.22 -54.76 41.10
N PHE A 277 -86.80 -54.34 42.25
CA PHE A 277 -86.31 -53.16 42.98
C PHE A 277 -84.86 -53.34 43.44
N ILE A 278 -84.53 -54.51 44.01
CA ILE A 278 -83.16 -54.80 44.45
C ILE A 278 -82.20 -54.87 43.25
N GLU A 279 -82.64 -55.41 42.10
CA GLU A 279 -81.83 -55.41 40.87
C GLU A 279 -81.59 -53.98 40.34
N GLN A 280 -82.57 -53.08 40.44
CA GLN A 280 -82.39 -51.66 40.11
C GLN A 280 -81.35 -50.99 41.03
N THR A 281 -81.49 -51.10 42.36
CA THR A 281 -80.53 -50.52 43.31
C THR A 281 -79.11 -51.07 43.11
N VAL A 282 -78.97 -52.35 42.77
CA VAL A 282 -77.66 -52.96 42.47
C VAL A 282 -77.07 -52.42 41.17
N ASN A 283 -77.90 -52.07 40.18
CA ASN A 283 -77.44 -51.50 38.92
C ASN A 283 -76.86 -50.08 39.07
N GLU A 284 -77.08 -49.41 40.19
CA GLU A 284 -76.47 -48.12 40.52
C GLU A 284 -75.10 -48.25 41.22
N LEU A 285 -74.74 -49.46 41.72
CA LEU A 285 -73.46 -49.73 42.38
C LEU A 285 -72.29 -49.89 41.41
N SER A 286 -71.05 -49.84 41.92
CA SER A 286 -69.85 -50.09 41.10
C SER A 286 -69.77 -51.52 40.56
N THR A 287 -69.06 -51.70 39.43
CA THR A 287 -68.93 -52.98 38.71
C THR A 287 -68.50 -54.14 39.60
N HIS A 288 -67.55 -53.91 40.50
CA HIS A 288 -67.10 -54.87 41.52
C HIS A 288 -68.26 -55.44 42.36
N HIS A 289 -69.14 -54.57 42.86
CA HIS A 289 -70.27 -54.98 43.71
C HIS A 289 -71.36 -55.71 42.93
N LYS A 290 -71.58 -55.34 41.66
CA LYS A 290 -72.49 -56.08 40.75
C LYS A 290 -72.00 -57.51 40.51
N GLU A 291 -70.71 -57.67 40.22
CA GLU A 291 -70.12 -58.99 39.98
C GLU A 291 -70.15 -59.85 41.25
N ARG A 292 -69.75 -59.27 42.40
CA ARG A 292 -69.82 -59.96 43.69
C ARG A 292 -71.23 -60.46 43.96
N ARG A 293 -72.28 -59.63 43.82
CA ARG A 293 -73.67 -60.09 44.00
C ARG A 293 -74.04 -61.21 43.03
N ARG A 294 -73.64 -61.13 41.75
CA ARG A 294 -73.92 -62.15 40.75
C ARG A 294 -73.33 -63.50 41.17
N GLU A 295 -72.10 -63.51 41.65
CA GLU A 295 -71.42 -64.67 42.22
C GLU A 295 -72.22 -65.27 43.39
N LEU A 296 -72.60 -64.45 44.38
CA LEU A 296 -73.36 -64.92 45.56
C LEU A 296 -74.73 -65.50 45.17
N VAL A 297 -75.45 -64.86 44.25
CA VAL A 297 -76.74 -65.35 43.74
C VAL A 297 -76.57 -66.69 43.03
N ASN A 298 -75.48 -66.88 42.28
CA ASN A 298 -75.17 -68.15 41.62
C ASN A 298 -74.78 -69.24 42.62
N GLN A 299 -73.96 -68.93 43.64
CA GLN A 299 -73.66 -69.83 44.75
C GLN A 299 -74.95 -70.26 45.48
N HIS A 300 -75.85 -69.34 45.79
CA HIS A 300 -77.11 -69.65 46.47
C HIS A 300 -78.06 -70.49 45.60
N LYS A 301 -78.18 -70.18 44.30
CA LYS A 301 -78.91 -71.01 43.32
C LYS A 301 -78.32 -72.42 43.19
N ALA A 302 -77.00 -72.59 43.32
CA ALA A 302 -76.36 -73.90 43.34
C ALA A 302 -76.68 -74.66 44.64
N ALA A 303 -76.56 -74.01 45.80
CA ALA A 303 -76.88 -74.59 47.10
C ALA A 303 -78.35 -75.06 47.20
N CYS A 304 -79.32 -74.24 46.77
CA CYS A 304 -80.73 -74.62 46.75
C CYS A 304 -81.03 -75.82 45.84
N ARG A 305 -80.30 -75.96 44.72
CA ARG A 305 -80.39 -77.14 43.83
C ARG A 305 -79.79 -78.39 44.49
N ALA A 306 -78.65 -78.27 45.17
CA ALA A 306 -78.03 -79.38 45.89
C ALA A 306 -78.88 -79.86 47.09
N MET A 307 -79.59 -78.97 47.78
CA MET A 307 -80.46 -79.30 48.91
C MET A 307 -81.85 -79.84 48.50
N GLY A 308 -82.12 -80.09 47.22
CA GLY A 308 -83.38 -80.68 46.75
C GLY A 308 -84.63 -79.81 46.95
N ILE A 309 -84.47 -78.51 47.23
CA ILE A 309 -85.59 -77.58 47.45
C ILE A 309 -86.20 -77.23 46.09
N GLY A 310 -87.19 -78.04 45.67
CA GLY A 310 -87.85 -77.91 44.39
C GLY A 310 -88.52 -76.55 44.19
N VAL A 311 -88.18 -75.88 43.08
CA VAL A 311 -88.84 -74.64 42.65
C VAL A 311 -90.32 -74.94 42.39
N ILE A 312 -91.21 -74.33 43.18
CA ILE A 312 -92.66 -74.50 43.05
C ILE A 312 -93.10 -73.98 41.67
N LYS A 313 -93.45 -74.88 40.76
CA LYS A 313 -94.00 -74.53 39.45
C LYS A 313 -95.45 -74.05 39.61
N HIS A 314 -95.72 -72.78 39.30
CA HIS A 314 -97.10 -72.27 39.26
C HIS A 314 -97.91 -72.97 38.15
N LYS A 315 -99.04 -73.60 38.52
CA LYS A 315 -100.08 -73.99 37.56
C LYS A 315 -100.72 -72.73 36.98
N LYS A 316 -100.62 -72.52 35.67
CA LYS A 316 -101.43 -71.51 34.95
C LYS A 316 -102.91 -71.87 35.12
N ARG A 317 -103.71 -70.97 35.69
CA ARG A 317 -105.17 -71.12 35.76
C ARG A 317 -105.77 -70.49 34.51
N VAL A 318 -106.36 -71.32 33.64
CA VAL A 318 -107.07 -70.85 32.45
C VAL A 318 -108.36 -70.16 32.90
N VAL A 319 -108.50 -68.86 32.58
CA VAL A 319 -109.74 -68.13 32.80
C VAL A 319 -110.63 -68.35 31.58
N HIS A 320 -111.78 -69.00 31.76
CA HIS A 320 -112.82 -69.03 30.74
C HIS A 320 -113.60 -67.71 30.75
N LYS A 321 -113.86 -67.17 29.56
CA LYS A 321 -114.75 -66.02 29.36
C LYS A 321 -116.16 -66.30 29.90
N ARG A 322 -116.77 -65.26 30.47
CA ARG A 322 -118.14 -64.85 30.17
C ARG A 322 -118.11 -63.36 29.85
#